data_AF-A0A7S0G8M8-F1
#
_entry.id   AF-A0A7S0G8M8-F1
#
_cell.length_a   1.000
_cell.length_b   1.000
_cell.length_c   1.000
_cell.angle_alpha   90.00
_cell.angle_beta   90.00
_cell.angle_gamma   90.00
#
_symmetry.space_group_name_H-M   'P 1'
#
loop_
_entity.id
_entity.type
_entity.pdbx_description
1 polymer ?
#
loop_
_entity_poly.entity_id
_entity_poly.type
_entity_poly.pdbx_seq_one_letter_code
_entity_poly.pdbx_strand_id
1 'polypeptide(L)'
;TGEFGMELRVNVPWAYHKTLHSNCRVQTLGVKGSQYMYFFSDEHTIVENTQREYAPLPDGNPFGSDVVHMEDFPHDTPWTAPPFSDFFRRRDIYDFLQVKPLVFISNKYVVQWNHKHPDNFLDVELLREMLTYLEPNYTIVYKRSTAKSLEDVD
;
A
#
# COMPACT_ATOMS: atom_id res chain seq x y z
N THR A 1 -3.69 14.06 -3.01
CA THR A 1 -3.68 12.78 -2.28
C THR A 1 -2.35 12.64 -1.57
N GLY A 2 -2.30 11.89 -0.47
CA GLY A 2 -1.09 11.77 0.34
C GLY A 2 -0.18 10.64 -0.12
N GLU A 3 0.94 10.47 0.59
CA GLU A 3 1.87 9.36 0.35
C GLU A 3 1.16 8.01 0.46
N PHE A 4 1.40 7.10 -0.49
CA PHE A 4 0.76 5.78 -0.53
C PHE A 4 0.93 4.98 0.77
N GLY A 5 2.11 5.05 1.38
CA GLY A 5 2.37 4.41 2.67
C GLY A 5 1.46 4.93 3.78
N MET A 6 1.23 6.23 3.83
CA MET A 6 0.35 6.86 4.81
C MET A 6 -1.12 6.63 4.54
N GLU A 7 -1.53 6.55 3.27
CA GLU A 7 -2.90 6.16 2.98
C GLU A 7 -3.23 4.77 3.52
N LEU A 8 -2.35 3.78 3.29
CA LEU A 8 -2.56 2.43 3.78
C LEU A 8 -2.47 2.32 5.31
N ARG A 9 -1.56 3.08 5.94
CA ARG A 9 -1.31 2.98 7.37
C ARG A 9 -2.24 3.85 8.22
N VAL A 10 -2.75 4.96 7.68
CA VAL A 10 -3.45 5.99 8.45
C VAL A 10 -4.81 6.32 7.85
N ASN A 11 -4.84 6.93 6.66
CA ASN A 11 -6.05 7.56 6.16
C ASN A 11 -7.17 6.53 5.89
N VAL A 12 -6.82 5.43 5.23
CA VAL A 12 -7.79 4.39 4.86
C VAL A 12 -8.37 3.70 6.10
N PRO A 13 -7.56 3.17 7.02
CA PRO A 13 -8.12 2.55 8.23
C PRO A 13 -8.87 3.52 9.14
N TRP A 14 -8.45 4.79 9.21
CA TRP A 14 -9.17 5.81 9.96
C TRP A 14 -10.54 6.11 9.36
N ALA A 15 -10.61 6.26 8.03
CA ALA A 15 -11.87 6.43 7.32
C ALA A 15 -12.79 5.21 7.49
N TYR A 16 -12.24 3.99 7.41
CA TYR A 16 -13.01 2.76 7.65
C TYR A 16 -13.49 2.63 9.10
N HIS A 17 -12.66 2.99 10.08
CA HIS A 17 -13.09 2.99 11.47
C HIS A 17 -14.30 3.90 11.69
N LYS A 18 -14.35 5.08 11.03
CA LYS A 18 -15.50 5.99 11.09
C LYS A 18 -16.78 5.41 10.51
N THR A 19 -16.71 4.66 9.39
CA THR A 19 -17.91 4.01 8.83
C THR A 19 -18.50 2.99 9.78
N LEU A 20 -17.66 2.32 10.57
CA LEU A 20 -18.09 1.31 11.54
C LEU A 20 -18.67 1.91 12.83
N HIS A 21 -18.20 3.09 13.27
CA HIS A 21 -18.45 3.57 14.63
C HIS A 21 -19.18 4.91 14.73
N SER A 22 -19.37 5.64 13.63
CA SER A 22 -19.90 7.01 13.71
C SER A 22 -21.31 7.20 13.15
N ASN A 23 -22.00 6.15 12.66
CA ASN A 23 -23.28 6.28 11.93
C ASN A 23 -23.24 7.35 10.81
N CYS A 24 -22.05 7.70 10.33
CA CYS A 24 -21.81 8.72 9.34
C CYS A 24 -21.50 8.05 8.01
N ARG A 25 -22.08 8.60 6.94
CA ARG A 25 -21.63 8.28 5.58
C ARG A 25 -20.24 8.85 5.35
N VAL A 26 -19.38 8.10 4.70
CA VAL A 26 -18.01 8.51 4.38
C VAL A 26 -17.92 8.75 2.88
N GLN A 27 -17.57 9.98 2.53
CA GLN A 27 -17.21 10.37 1.17
C GLN A 27 -15.70 10.52 1.10
N THR A 28 -15.09 10.02 0.03
CA THR A 28 -13.63 10.07 -0.15
C THR A 28 -13.27 10.63 -1.52
N LEU A 29 -12.16 11.35 -1.57
CA LEU A 29 -11.57 11.88 -2.80
C LEU A 29 -10.25 11.16 -3.03
N GLY A 30 -10.00 10.79 -4.28
CA GLY A 30 -8.88 9.95 -4.65
C GLY A 30 -8.25 10.32 -5.98
N VAL A 31 -7.20 9.58 -6.34
CA VAL A 31 -6.61 9.57 -7.69
C VAL A 31 -6.91 8.22 -8.35
N LYS A 32 -6.63 8.10 -9.65
CA LYS A 32 -6.77 6.83 -10.38
C LYS A 32 -6.14 5.66 -9.59
N GLY A 33 -6.89 4.57 -9.47
CA GLY A 33 -6.51 3.36 -8.74
C GLY A 33 -6.80 3.39 -7.24
N SER A 34 -7.06 4.55 -6.63
CA SER A 34 -7.31 4.64 -5.18
C SER A 34 -8.70 4.15 -4.76
N GLN A 35 -9.65 3.99 -5.70
CA GLN A 35 -10.99 3.46 -5.41
C GLN A 35 -10.95 2.08 -4.74
N TYR A 36 -9.94 1.26 -5.07
CA TYR A 36 -9.77 -0.06 -4.47
C TYR A 36 -9.28 0.01 -3.02
N MET A 37 -8.63 1.09 -2.62
CA MET A 37 -8.22 1.33 -1.23
C MET A 37 -9.41 1.78 -0.38
N TYR A 38 -10.37 2.48 -0.98
CA TYR A 38 -11.55 3.05 -0.32
C TYR A 38 -12.85 2.33 -0.72
N PHE A 39 -12.80 1.02 -0.98
CA PHE A 39 -13.96 0.24 -1.45
C PHE A 39 -15.19 0.27 -0.53
N PHE A 40 -15.00 0.66 0.73
CA PHE A 40 -16.04 0.80 1.75
C PHE A 40 -16.70 2.19 1.77
N SER A 41 -16.17 3.16 1.00
CA SER A 41 -16.69 4.53 0.95
C SER A 41 -18.08 4.53 0.33
N ASP A 42 -19.00 5.29 0.92
CA ASP A 42 -20.36 5.49 0.35
C ASP A 42 -20.31 6.14 -1.03
N GLU A 43 -19.33 7.02 -1.21
CA GLU A 43 -19.06 7.74 -2.45
C GLU A 43 -17.56 7.96 -2.55
N HIS A 44 -16.95 7.55 -3.66
CA HIS A 44 -15.54 7.79 -3.95
C HIS A 44 -15.42 8.54 -5.27
N THR A 45 -14.88 9.76 -5.23
CA THR A 45 -14.68 10.58 -6.43
C THR A 45 -13.21 10.59 -6.80
N ILE A 46 -12.92 10.20 -8.05
CA ILE A 46 -11.59 10.34 -8.63
C ILE A 46 -11.41 11.79 -9.08
N VAL A 47 -10.36 12.44 -8.58
CA VAL A 47 -9.97 13.78 -9.01
C VAL A 47 -9.13 13.64 -10.29
N GLU A 48 -9.73 14.02 -11.41
CA GLU A 48 -9.08 13.96 -12.73
C GLU A 48 -7.80 14.80 -12.78
N ASN A 49 -6.86 14.37 -13.62
CA ASN A 49 -5.56 15.03 -13.83
C ASN A 49 -4.72 15.26 -12.56
N THR A 50 -4.99 14.49 -11.50
CA THR A 50 -4.25 14.56 -10.24
C THR A 50 -3.40 13.31 -10.05
N GLN A 51 -2.15 13.49 -9.61
CA GLN A 51 -1.25 12.39 -9.24
C GLN A 51 -1.05 12.33 -7.73
N ARG A 52 -0.47 11.21 -7.26
CA ARG A 52 -0.06 11.08 -5.86
C ARG A 52 1.11 12.00 -5.60
N GLU A 53 0.99 12.84 -4.59
CA GLU A 53 2.04 13.74 -4.15
C GLU A 53 2.21 13.62 -2.64
N TYR A 54 3.28 14.23 -2.13
CA TYR A 54 3.38 14.45 -0.69
C TYR A 54 2.22 15.37 -0.27
N ALA A 55 1.45 14.94 0.73
CA ALA A 55 0.45 15.79 1.35
C ALA A 55 0.47 15.59 2.86
N PRO A 56 0.25 16.66 3.65
CA PRO A 56 0.07 16.53 5.10
C PRO A 56 -1.11 15.62 5.43
N LEU A 57 -1.09 15.04 6.63
CA LEU A 57 -2.26 14.32 7.15
C LEU A 57 -3.44 15.30 7.35
N PRO A 58 -4.69 14.85 7.10
CA PRO A 58 -5.85 15.73 7.19
C PRO A 58 -6.14 16.18 8.63
N ASP A 59 -6.81 17.31 8.80
CA ASP A 59 -7.22 17.78 10.13
C ASP A 59 -8.13 16.76 10.84
N GLY A 60 -7.95 16.66 12.16
CA GLY A 60 -8.67 15.72 13.00
C GLY A 60 -8.29 14.25 12.77
N ASN A 61 -7.25 13.98 11.98
CA ASN A 61 -6.65 12.65 11.92
C ASN A 61 -6.24 12.19 13.32
N PRO A 62 -6.18 10.87 13.56
CA PRO A 62 -6.04 10.36 14.92
C PRO A 62 -4.62 10.54 15.50
N PHE A 63 -3.66 11.04 14.71
CA PHE A 63 -2.30 11.33 15.15
C PHE A 63 -2.15 12.74 15.72
N GLY A 64 -3.14 13.63 15.52
CA GLY A 64 -3.06 15.02 15.98
C GLY A 64 -1.89 15.80 15.39
N SER A 65 -1.33 15.32 14.27
CA SER A 65 -0.17 15.86 13.57
C SER A 65 -0.43 15.83 12.06
N ASP A 66 0.09 16.81 11.35
CA ASP A 66 0.08 16.87 9.88
C ASP A 66 1.30 16.18 9.26
N VAL A 67 2.26 15.75 10.08
CA VAL A 67 3.52 15.10 9.66
C VAL A 67 3.28 13.64 9.28
N VAL A 68 3.73 13.28 8.07
CA VAL A 68 3.58 11.92 7.51
C VAL A 68 4.64 10.93 7.99
N HIS A 69 5.82 11.41 8.40
CA HIS A 69 6.91 10.56 8.89
C HIS A 69 6.97 10.63 10.40
N MET A 70 6.30 9.69 11.07
CA MET A 70 6.26 9.59 12.53
C MET A 70 7.06 8.39 13.00
N GLU A 71 7.70 8.51 14.16
CA GLU A 71 8.49 7.43 14.76
C GLU A 71 7.60 6.29 15.28
N ASP A 72 6.43 6.62 15.84
CA ASP A 72 5.50 5.65 16.38
C ASP A 72 4.03 6.05 16.15
N PHE A 73 3.13 5.07 16.22
CA PHE A 73 1.69 5.26 16.23
C PHE A 73 1.23 5.62 17.64
N PRO A 74 0.37 6.64 17.84
CA PRO A 74 -0.19 6.92 19.15
C PRO A 74 -0.98 5.69 19.63
N HIS A 75 -0.62 5.16 20.79
CA HIS A 75 -1.12 3.88 21.30
C HIS A 75 -2.65 3.82 21.46
N ASP A 76 -3.31 4.97 21.65
CA ASP A 76 -4.76 5.08 21.89
C ASP A 76 -5.56 5.51 20.64
N THR A 77 -4.98 5.34 19.44
CA THR A 77 -5.59 5.74 18.17
C THR A 77 -6.73 4.77 17.77
N PRO A 78 -8.00 5.22 17.68
CA PRO A 78 -9.08 4.40 17.14
C PRO A 78 -8.85 4.15 15.64
N TRP A 79 -8.53 2.91 15.31
CA TRP A 79 -8.06 2.51 13.99
C TRP A 79 -8.52 1.10 13.64
N THR A 80 -8.98 0.89 12.41
CA THR A 80 -9.39 -0.43 11.94
C THR A 80 -9.06 -0.55 10.46
N ALA A 81 -8.18 -1.47 10.09
CA ALA A 81 -7.91 -1.72 8.68
C ALA A 81 -9.15 -2.29 7.98
N PRO A 82 -9.47 -1.87 6.74
CA PRO A 82 -10.50 -2.53 5.95
C PRO A 82 -10.16 -4.01 5.74
N PRO A 83 -11.15 -4.88 5.48
CA PRO A 83 -10.92 -6.29 5.20
C PRO A 83 -10.34 -6.50 3.78
N PHE A 84 -9.15 -5.95 3.52
CA PHE A 84 -8.48 -6.01 2.23
C PHE A 84 -8.23 -7.44 1.76
N SER A 85 -7.91 -8.35 2.68
CA SER A 85 -7.73 -9.77 2.38
C SER A 85 -8.98 -10.40 1.77
N ASP A 86 -10.15 -9.91 2.13
CA ASP A 86 -11.44 -10.46 1.69
C ASP A 86 -11.85 -9.79 0.38
N PHE A 87 -11.69 -8.46 0.31
CA PHE A 87 -11.99 -7.68 -0.89
C PHE A 87 -11.11 -8.10 -2.09
N PHE A 88 -9.80 -8.26 -1.88
CA PHE A 88 -8.87 -8.68 -2.93
C PHE A 88 -8.71 -10.20 -3.05
N ARG A 89 -9.56 -10.99 -2.38
CA ARG A 89 -9.41 -12.45 -2.37
C ARG A 89 -9.56 -13.05 -3.75
N ARG A 90 -8.51 -13.73 -4.22
CA ARG A 90 -8.48 -14.49 -5.46
C ARG A 90 -8.21 -15.96 -5.12
N ARG A 91 -9.25 -16.81 -5.19
CA ARG A 91 -9.15 -18.22 -4.77
C ARG A 91 -8.08 -18.98 -5.56
N ASP A 92 -8.03 -18.74 -6.86
CA ASP A 92 -7.02 -19.29 -7.76
C ASP A 92 -5.59 -18.97 -7.34
N ILE A 93 -5.33 -17.74 -6.91
CA ILE A 93 -4.02 -17.31 -6.41
C ILE A 93 -3.78 -17.86 -5.00
N TYR A 94 -4.78 -17.80 -4.13
CA TYR A 94 -4.68 -18.23 -2.75
C TYR A 94 -4.30 -19.71 -2.66
N ASP A 95 -4.99 -20.57 -3.40
CA ASP A 95 -4.73 -22.02 -3.43
C ASP A 95 -3.32 -22.31 -3.96
N PHE A 96 -2.86 -21.59 -4.99
CA PHE A 96 -1.49 -21.68 -5.49
C PHE A 96 -0.45 -21.29 -4.44
N LEU A 97 -0.71 -20.24 -3.64
CA LEU A 97 0.22 -19.75 -2.62
C LEU A 97 0.29 -20.65 -1.37
N GLN A 98 -0.61 -21.64 -1.21
CA GLN A 98 -0.63 -22.52 -0.04
C GLN A 98 0.21 -23.80 -0.17
N VAL A 99 0.77 -24.10 -1.35
CA VAL A 99 1.53 -25.35 -1.56
C VAL A 99 2.83 -25.40 -0.75
N LYS A 100 3.49 -24.26 -0.59
CA LYS A 100 4.69 -24.06 0.24
C LYS A 100 4.55 -22.73 0.98
N PRO A 101 5.27 -22.52 2.11
CA PRO A 101 5.32 -21.20 2.73
C PRO A 101 5.71 -20.11 1.72
N LEU A 102 5.05 -18.96 1.80
CA LEU A 102 5.22 -17.87 0.85
C LEU A 102 6.40 -16.96 1.25
N VAL A 103 7.28 -16.66 0.30
CA VAL A 103 8.24 -15.56 0.41
C VAL A 103 7.94 -14.52 -0.65
N PHE A 104 7.74 -13.28 -0.21
CA PHE A 104 7.55 -12.14 -1.11
C PHE A 104 8.81 -11.30 -1.17
N ILE A 105 9.46 -11.27 -2.33
CA ILE A 105 10.67 -10.48 -2.56
C ILE A 105 10.28 -9.22 -3.34
N SER A 106 10.30 -8.06 -2.68
CA SER A 106 10.09 -6.77 -3.34
C SER A 106 11.43 -6.12 -3.64
N ASN A 107 11.79 -6.01 -4.93
CA ASN A 107 13.05 -5.42 -5.37
C ASN A 107 12.79 -4.13 -6.13
N LYS A 108 13.18 -2.99 -5.55
CA LYS A 108 12.87 -1.65 -6.05
C LYS A 108 14.09 -1.00 -6.69
N TYR A 109 14.28 -1.25 -7.99
CA TYR A 109 15.33 -0.58 -8.77
C TYR A 109 14.87 0.82 -9.23
N VAL A 110 14.85 1.77 -8.29
CA VAL A 110 14.42 3.14 -8.54
C VAL A 110 15.43 4.12 -7.93
N VAL A 111 15.84 5.11 -8.72
CA VAL A 111 16.61 6.26 -8.24
C VAL A 111 15.68 7.08 -7.34
N GLN A 112 16.07 7.28 -6.08
CA GLN A 112 15.27 8.06 -5.15
C GLN A 112 15.80 9.50 -5.09
N TRP A 113 14.88 10.47 -5.03
CA TRP A 113 15.20 11.87 -4.81
C TRP A 113 16.26 12.40 -5.81
N ASN A 114 17.33 13.02 -5.29
CA ASN A 114 18.42 13.62 -6.07
C ASN A 114 19.61 12.67 -6.27
N HIS A 115 19.42 11.37 -6.05
CA HIS A 115 20.51 10.41 -6.18
C HIS A 115 20.82 10.17 -7.66
N LYS A 116 22.05 9.71 -7.96
CA LYS A 116 22.47 9.39 -9.33
C LYS A 116 22.27 7.91 -9.67
N HIS A 117 22.11 7.07 -8.64
CA HIS A 117 22.02 5.63 -8.76
C HIS A 117 20.89 5.10 -7.85
N PRO A 118 20.29 3.95 -8.15
CA PRO A 118 19.31 3.31 -7.26
C PRO A 118 19.98 2.78 -5.99
N ASP A 119 19.37 3.03 -4.83
CA ASP A 119 19.96 2.60 -3.53
C ASP A 119 19.27 1.36 -2.92
N ASN A 120 18.00 1.11 -3.26
CA ASN A 120 17.17 0.11 -2.57
C ASN A 120 16.88 -1.11 -3.45
N PHE A 121 17.92 -1.75 -3.97
CA PHE A 121 17.78 -2.95 -4.80
C PHE A 121 18.68 -4.10 -4.34
N LEU A 122 18.20 -5.31 -4.58
CA LEU A 122 19.00 -6.53 -4.53
C LEU A 122 19.66 -6.70 -5.90
N ASP A 123 20.99 -6.78 -5.93
CA ASP A 123 21.71 -7.06 -7.15
C ASP A 123 21.43 -8.47 -7.69
N VAL A 124 21.86 -8.72 -8.92
CA VAL A 124 21.54 -9.97 -9.63
C VAL A 124 22.16 -11.18 -8.96
N GLU A 125 23.35 -11.04 -8.36
CA GLU A 125 24.04 -12.17 -7.74
C GLU A 125 23.35 -12.56 -6.44
N LEU A 126 23.10 -11.59 -5.57
CA LEU A 126 22.36 -11.81 -4.34
C LEU A 126 20.95 -12.36 -4.61
N LEU A 127 20.25 -11.82 -5.60
CA LEU A 127 18.94 -12.35 -5.98
C LEU A 127 19.02 -13.80 -6.44
N ARG A 128 20.04 -14.17 -7.22
CA ARG A 128 20.24 -15.56 -7.65
C ARG A 128 20.49 -16.47 -6.45
N GLU A 129 21.41 -16.11 -5.56
CA GLU A 129 21.72 -16.88 -4.36
C GLU A 129 20.48 -17.09 -3.48
N MET A 130 19.70 -16.02 -3.25
CA MET A 130 18.45 -16.09 -2.49
C MET A 130 17.44 -17.03 -3.16
N LEU A 131 17.22 -16.91 -4.47
CA LEU A 131 16.27 -17.76 -5.18
C LEU A 131 16.70 -19.23 -5.14
N THR A 132 17.97 -19.53 -5.39
CA THR A 132 18.52 -20.90 -5.30
C THR A 132 18.34 -21.50 -3.92
N TYR A 133 18.53 -20.70 -2.86
CA TYR A 133 18.36 -21.17 -1.49
C TYR A 133 16.88 -21.39 -1.10
N LEU A 134 15.98 -20.50 -1.55
CA LEU A 134 14.58 -20.48 -1.12
C LEU A 134 13.67 -21.39 -1.96
N GLU A 135 13.90 -21.52 -3.26
CA GLU A 135 13.01 -22.24 -4.19
C GLU A 135 12.66 -23.67 -3.77
N PRO A 136 13.59 -24.47 -3.18
CA PRO A 136 13.27 -25.82 -2.74
C PRO A 136 12.12 -25.87 -1.72
N ASN A 137 12.05 -24.87 -0.82
CA ASN A 137 11.18 -24.90 0.36
C ASN A 137 10.06 -23.85 0.35
N TYR A 138 10.09 -22.88 -0.56
CA TYR A 138 9.16 -21.76 -0.56
C TYR A 138 8.50 -21.53 -1.92
N THR A 139 7.26 -21.05 -1.90
CA THR A 139 6.64 -20.41 -3.07
C THR A 139 7.14 -18.97 -3.08
N ILE A 140 7.87 -18.58 -4.13
CA ILE A 140 8.48 -17.25 -4.22
C ILE A 140 7.65 -16.36 -5.14
N VAL A 141 7.19 -15.23 -4.61
CA VAL A 141 6.63 -14.14 -5.42
C VAL A 141 7.68 -13.04 -5.49
N TYR A 142 8.28 -12.89 -6.67
CA TYR A 142 9.23 -11.82 -6.94
C TYR A 142 8.54 -10.64 -7.62
N LYS A 143 8.50 -9.49 -6.96
CA LYS A 143 7.97 -8.25 -7.51
C LYS A 143 9.12 -7.28 -7.82
N ARG A 144 9.36 -7.06 -9.10
CA ARG A 144 10.24 -6.00 -9.60
C ARG A 144 9.40 -4.87 -10.18
N SER A 145 9.19 -3.81 -9.40
CA SER A 145 8.57 -2.60 -9.91
C SER A 145 9.61 -1.79 -10.71
N THR A 146 9.29 -1.51 -11.97
CA THR A 146 10.00 -0.48 -12.76
C THR A 146 9.12 0.77 -12.83
N ALA A 147 9.71 1.96 -12.97
CA ALA A 147 8.94 3.21 -12.99
C ALA A 147 7.78 3.22 -14.01
N LYS A 148 7.96 2.60 -15.18
CA LYS A 148 6.93 2.50 -16.24
C LYS A 148 5.81 1.48 -15.96
N SER A 149 6.01 0.53 -15.06
CA SER A 149 5.02 -0.55 -14.78
C SER A 149 4.07 -0.22 -13.63
N LEU A 150 4.13 1.00 -13.11
CA LEU A 150 3.30 1.48 -11.99
C LEU A 150 2.15 2.40 -12.45
N GLU A 151 1.98 2.58 -13.76
CA GLU A 151 0.88 3.37 -14.32
C GLU A 151 -0.35 2.46 -14.51
N ASP A 152 -1.51 2.94 -14.08
CA ASP A 152 -2.78 2.28 -14.39
C ASP A 152 -3.01 2.36 -15.90
N VAL A 153 -2.95 1.22 -16.59
CA VAL A 153 -3.31 1.13 -18.00
C VAL A 153 -4.83 1.30 -18.11
N ASP A 154 -5.27 2.27 -18.93
CA ASP A 154 -6.69 2.47 -19.29
C ASP A 154 -7.29 1.23 -19.97
#